data_AF-A0A2S6RBW7-F1
#
_entry.id   AF-A0A2S6RBW7-F1
#
_cell.length_a   1.000
_cell.length_b   1.000
_cell.length_c   1.000
_cell.angle_alpha   90.00
_cell.angle_beta   90.00
_cell.angle_gamma   90.00
#
_symmetry.space_group_name_H-M   'P 1'
#
loop_
_entity.id
_entity.type
_entity.pdbx_description
1 polymer ?
#
loop_
_entity_poly.entity_id
_entity_poly.type
_entity_poly.pdbx_seq_one_letter_code
_entity_poly.pdbx_strand_id
1 'polypeptide(L)'
;MPFGAPFRGLVTANAPLWAGEAEVFRTYWDWPERNRESDLCWLARQCHKEFWGGGDAKRRGLFAAPLEDMSAAFEKIDRGVSRHRVLAMAAQLYQEFSHYCAFADAYDAIKTETDAGLDPWRLKDGSWPENDELSKLRARHREQYGEIGRRAHKLTEGGYCGLFREGMALKGRSAADDAIAAACTKVHADEFGHMLAGIADIAHEPLSADDWAVLSDLTTAQMRQRIHMRNAQFGYPLSEARILEILAGEIEPISFDYEQAARFLA
;
A
#
# COMPACT_ATOMS: atom_id res chain seq x y z
N MET A 1 12.98 -25.54 5.33
CA MET A 1 12.60 -24.30 4.61
C MET A 1 11.11 -24.10 4.81
N PRO A 2 10.65 -23.05 5.54
CA PRO A 2 9.23 -22.87 5.88
C PRO A 2 8.33 -22.59 4.66
N PHE A 3 8.93 -22.30 3.50
CA PHE A 3 8.23 -21.92 2.28
C PHE A 3 8.18 -23.06 1.25
N GLY A 4 6.99 -23.65 1.09
CA GLY A 4 6.68 -24.67 0.09
C GLY A 4 6.60 -24.14 -1.34
N ALA A 5 6.50 -25.06 -2.32
CA ALA A 5 6.44 -24.72 -3.74
C ALA A 5 5.25 -23.80 -4.12
N PRO A 6 4.02 -23.99 -3.61
CA PRO A 6 2.88 -23.12 -3.95
C PRO A 6 3.12 -21.66 -3.56
N PHE A 7 3.62 -21.42 -2.34
CA PHE A 7 3.98 -20.08 -1.87
C PHE A 7 5.08 -19.43 -2.71
N ARG A 8 6.13 -20.19 -3.07
CA ARG A 8 7.19 -19.69 -3.95
C ARG A 8 6.66 -19.34 -5.34
N GLY A 9 5.70 -20.10 -5.85
CA GLY A 9 4.97 -19.79 -7.08
C GLY A 9 4.21 -18.46 -6.97
N LEU A 10 3.48 -18.24 -5.88
CA LEU A 10 2.77 -16.98 -5.61
C LEU A 10 3.72 -15.77 -5.59
N VAL A 11 4.85 -15.89 -4.90
CA VAL A 11 5.90 -14.85 -4.87
C VAL A 11 6.45 -14.60 -6.26
N THR A 12 6.79 -15.66 -6.99
CA THR A 12 7.34 -15.57 -8.36
C THR A 12 6.36 -14.86 -9.30
N ALA A 13 5.06 -15.12 -9.17
CA ALA A 13 4.03 -14.49 -9.98
C ALA A 13 3.86 -12.98 -9.69
N ASN A 14 4.13 -12.54 -8.46
CA ASN A 14 3.95 -11.14 -8.05
C ASN A 14 5.25 -10.31 -8.11
N ALA A 15 6.42 -10.93 -8.03
CA ALA A 15 7.71 -10.24 -7.99
C ALA A 15 8.01 -9.29 -9.17
N PRO A 16 7.68 -9.64 -10.43
CA PRO A 16 7.79 -8.70 -11.55
C PRO A 16 6.83 -7.51 -11.40
N LEU A 17 5.64 -7.72 -10.84
CA LEU A 17 4.66 -6.65 -10.64
C LEU A 17 5.05 -5.71 -9.49
N TRP A 18 5.72 -6.23 -8.45
CA TRP A 18 6.36 -5.39 -7.42
C TRP A 18 7.46 -4.52 -8.04
N ALA A 19 8.27 -5.10 -8.95
CA ALA A 19 9.29 -4.34 -9.68
C ALA A 19 8.67 -3.26 -10.56
N GLY A 20 7.57 -3.58 -11.25
CA GLY A 20 6.83 -2.65 -12.09
C GLY A 20 6.27 -1.46 -11.32
N GLU A 21 5.72 -1.72 -10.13
CA GLU A 21 5.29 -0.65 -9.24
C GLU A 21 6.47 0.22 -8.80
N ALA A 22 7.60 -0.37 -8.42
CA ALA A 22 8.80 0.37 -8.07
C ALA A 22 9.34 1.23 -9.22
N GLU A 23 9.24 0.73 -10.46
CA GLU A 23 9.64 1.48 -11.66
C GLU A 23 8.78 2.73 -11.89
N VAL A 24 7.49 2.71 -11.58
CA VAL A 24 6.63 3.93 -11.62
C VAL A 24 7.24 5.03 -10.76
N PHE A 25 7.59 4.71 -9.50
CA PHE A 25 8.11 5.70 -8.56
C PHE A 25 9.47 6.20 -9.00
N ARG A 26 10.39 5.29 -9.34
CA ARG A 26 11.72 5.64 -9.81
C ARG A 26 11.67 6.53 -11.04
N THR A 27 10.81 6.20 -11.99
CA THR A 27 10.63 7.01 -13.20
C THR A 27 10.10 8.39 -12.85
N TYR A 28 9.10 8.50 -11.97
CA TYR A 28 8.59 9.80 -11.55
C TYR A 28 9.67 10.69 -10.93
N TRP A 29 10.53 10.14 -10.06
CA TRP A 29 11.57 10.90 -9.38
C TRP A 29 12.55 11.61 -10.32
N ASP A 30 12.83 10.98 -11.46
CA ASP A 30 13.74 11.46 -12.51
C ASP A 30 12.99 11.97 -13.76
N TRP A 31 11.66 12.10 -13.69
CA TRP A 31 10.80 12.49 -14.80
C TRP A 31 11.02 13.96 -15.16
N PRO A 32 11.29 14.33 -16.42
CA PRO A 32 11.56 15.72 -16.81
C PRO A 32 10.40 16.69 -16.49
N GLU A 33 9.17 16.19 -16.49
CA GLU A 33 7.96 16.94 -16.18
C GLU A 33 7.68 17.02 -14.68
N ARG A 34 8.41 16.26 -13.84
CA ARG A 34 8.28 16.36 -12.38
C ARG A 34 8.56 17.78 -11.95
N ASN A 35 7.61 18.31 -11.20
CA ASN A 35 7.65 19.65 -10.64
C ASN A 35 6.89 19.67 -9.32
N ARG A 36 6.96 20.81 -8.64
CA ARG A 36 6.32 21.04 -7.34
C ARG A 36 4.81 20.76 -7.33
N GLU A 37 4.08 21.14 -8.37
CA GLU A 37 2.63 20.89 -8.46
C GLU A 37 2.34 19.39 -8.56
N SER A 38 3.12 18.67 -9.38
CA SER A 38 3.02 17.21 -9.44
C SER A 38 3.35 16.55 -8.09
N ASP A 39 4.33 17.09 -7.35
CA ASP A 39 4.70 16.59 -6.02
C ASP A 39 3.55 16.78 -5.01
N LEU A 40 2.98 17.98 -4.96
CA LEU A 40 1.81 18.28 -4.13
C LEU A 40 0.62 17.39 -4.49
N CYS A 41 0.39 17.13 -5.79
CA CYS A 41 -0.70 16.28 -6.26
C CYS A 41 -0.58 14.84 -5.75
N TRP A 42 0.58 14.18 -5.94
CA TRP A 42 0.73 12.79 -5.52
C TRP A 42 0.78 12.67 -3.99
N LEU A 43 1.34 13.66 -3.28
CA LEU A 43 1.34 13.72 -1.82
C LEU A 43 -0.07 13.85 -1.25
N ALA A 44 -0.90 14.71 -1.82
CA ALA A 44 -2.32 14.82 -1.44
C ALA A 44 -3.06 13.49 -1.67
N ARG A 45 -2.79 12.81 -2.78
CA ARG A 45 -3.33 11.48 -3.08
C ARG A 45 -2.81 10.40 -2.13
N GLN A 46 -1.56 10.50 -1.70
CA GLN A 46 -1.01 9.58 -0.69
C GLN A 46 -1.65 9.84 0.67
N CYS A 47 -1.84 11.10 1.07
CA CYS A 47 -2.60 11.47 2.26
C CYS A 47 -4.05 10.98 2.21
N HIS A 48 -4.71 11.02 1.05
CA HIS A 48 -6.02 10.38 0.86
C HIS A 48 -5.95 8.89 1.20
N LYS A 49 -4.91 8.18 0.73
CA LYS A 49 -4.76 6.75 1.03
C LYS A 49 -4.51 6.48 2.50
N GLU A 50 -3.63 7.23 3.16
CA GLU A 50 -3.33 7.02 4.59
C GLU A 50 -4.51 7.40 5.51
N PHE A 51 -5.43 8.25 5.05
CA PHE A 51 -6.55 8.71 5.88
C PHE A 51 -7.90 8.06 5.52
N TRP A 52 -8.23 8.05 4.23
CA TRP A 52 -9.49 7.55 3.66
C TRP A 52 -9.36 6.24 2.89
N GLY A 53 -8.15 5.73 2.74
CA GLY A 53 -7.92 4.40 2.17
C GLY A 53 -8.48 3.30 3.06
N GLY A 54 -8.00 2.08 2.83
CA GLY A 54 -8.57 0.89 3.45
C GLY A 54 -9.75 0.42 2.61
N GLY A 55 -9.56 -0.71 1.95
CA GLY A 55 -10.50 -1.26 0.96
C GLY A 55 -11.83 -1.72 1.54
N ASP A 56 -12.41 -1.11 2.58
CA ASP A 56 -13.77 -1.40 3.02
C ASP A 56 -14.79 -0.88 1.99
N ALA A 57 -15.88 -1.63 1.78
CA ALA A 57 -16.90 -1.25 0.80
C ALA A 57 -17.67 0.02 1.21
N LYS A 58 -17.50 0.47 2.45
CA LYS A 58 -18.21 1.61 3.04
C LYS A 58 -17.39 2.91 2.97
N ARG A 59 -16.15 2.86 2.44
CA ARG A 59 -15.17 3.94 2.39
C ARG A 59 -15.06 4.70 3.72
N ARG A 60 -15.03 3.96 4.84
CA ARG A 60 -14.95 4.58 6.18
C ARG A 60 -13.54 5.09 6.54
N GLY A 61 -12.52 4.78 5.73
CA GLY A 61 -11.16 5.27 5.93
C GLY A 61 -10.36 4.49 6.98
N LEU A 62 -9.03 4.64 6.93
CA LEU A 62 -8.09 4.04 7.88
C LEU A 62 -8.13 4.73 9.24
N PHE A 63 -8.58 5.99 9.31
CA PHE A 63 -8.71 6.72 10.57
C PHE A 63 -10.09 6.56 11.22
N ALA A 64 -11.17 6.88 10.50
CA ALA A 64 -12.49 6.95 11.11
C ALA A 64 -13.07 5.56 11.44
N ALA A 65 -12.81 4.53 10.62
CA ALA A 65 -13.34 3.19 10.87
C ALA A 65 -12.81 2.56 12.19
N PRO A 66 -11.49 2.54 12.47
CA PRO A 66 -10.99 2.01 13.74
C PRO A 66 -11.42 2.85 14.95
N LEU A 67 -11.58 4.17 14.77
CA LEU A 67 -12.07 5.06 15.82
C LEU A 67 -13.54 4.73 16.20
N GLU A 68 -14.40 4.53 15.22
CA GLU A 68 -15.79 4.08 15.44
C GLU A 68 -15.84 2.71 16.13
N ASP A 69 -15.04 1.76 15.64
CA ASP A 69 -14.99 0.40 16.19
C ASP A 69 -14.48 0.39 17.63
N MET A 70 -13.49 1.23 17.95
CA MET A 70 -12.97 1.42 19.31
C MET A 70 -14.01 2.07 20.24
N SER A 71 -14.74 3.07 19.75
CA SER A 71 -15.83 3.71 20.50
C SER A 71 -16.95 2.70 20.83
N ALA A 72 -17.35 1.88 19.85
CA ALA A 72 -18.36 0.84 20.03
C ALA A 72 -17.93 -0.31 20.97
N ALA A 73 -16.62 -0.46 21.19
CA ALA A 73 -16.05 -1.47 22.08
C ALA A 73 -15.99 -1.01 23.55
N PHE A 74 -16.05 0.30 23.83
CA PHE A 74 -15.72 0.88 25.13
C PHE A 74 -16.48 0.27 26.31
N GLU A 75 -17.82 0.19 26.24
CA GLU A 75 -18.65 -0.38 27.32
C GLU A 75 -18.53 -1.91 27.46
N LYS A 76 -17.94 -2.57 26.47
CA LYS A 76 -17.81 -4.03 26.38
C LYS A 76 -16.43 -4.54 26.81
N ILE A 77 -15.52 -3.64 27.19
CA ILE A 77 -14.17 -4.00 27.64
C ILE A 77 -14.28 -4.94 28.84
N ASP A 78 -13.64 -6.09 28.73
CA ASP A 78 -13.67 -7.22 29.68
C ASP A 78 -15.07 -7.78 29.97
N ARG A 79 -16.06 -7.42 29.15
CA ARG A 79 -17.46 -7.89 29.18
C ARG A 79 -17.90 -8.53 27.86
N GLY A 80 -16.93 -8.93 27.03
CA GLY A 80 -17.15 -9.48 25.70
C GLY A 80 -16.12 -9.01 24.67
N VAL A 81 -15.41 -7.91 24.95
CA VAL A 81 -14.26 -7.45 24.16
C VAL A 81 -13.02 -7.45 25.03
N SER A 82 -11.96 -8.15 24.62
CA SER A 82 -10.68 -8.15 25.35
C SER A 82 -10.05 -6.75 25.34
N ARG A 83 -9.55 -6.28 26.49
CA ARG A 83 -8.74 -5.05 26.56
C ARG A 83 -7.52 -5.07 25.63
N HIS A 84 -6.95 -6.25 25.34
CA HIS A 84 -5.82 -6.37 24.39
C HIS A 84 -6.24 -6.14 22.94
N ARG A 85 -7.50 -6.44 22.59
CA ARG A 85 -8.05 -6.09 21.28
C ARG A 85 -8.19 -4.58 21.14
N VAL A 86 -8.63 -3.89 22.20
CA VAL A 86 -8.71 -2.42 22.20
C VAL A 86 -7.33 -1.79 22.09
N LEU A 87 -6.34 -2.32 22.81
CA LEU A 87 -4.94 -1.88 22.70
C LEU A 87 -4.41 -2.03 21.26
N ALA A 88 -4.70 -3.15 20.60
CA ALA A 88 -4.30 -3.37 19.20
C ALA A 88 -4.97 -2.36 18.24
N MET A 89 -6.27 -2.06 18.43
CA MET A 89 -6.97 -1.04 17.63
C MET A 89 -6.36 0.36 17.83
N ALA A 90 -6.02 0.73 19.06
CA ALA A 90 -5.37 2.00 19.35
C ALA A 90 -3.97 2.11 18.73
N ALA A 91 -3.18 1.03 18.75
CA ALA A 91 -1.87 0.97 18.11
C ALA A 91 -1.98 1.13 16.59
N GLN A 92 -2.94 0.44 15.96
CA GLN A 92 -3.20 0.59 14.53
C GLN A 92 -3.61 2.03 14.19
N LEU A 93 -4.56 2.62 14.92
CA LEU A 93 -5.00 3.99 14.69
C LEU A 93 -3.84 5.00 14.80
N TYR A 94 -2.97 4.84 15.80
CA TYR A 94 -1.77 5.67 15.94
C TYR A 94 -0.84 5.53 14.73
N GLN A 95 -0.56 4.29 14.29
CA GLN A 95 0.34 4.03 13.18
C GLN A 95 -0.18 4.67 11.88
N GLU A 96 -1.43 4.38 11.49
CA GLU A 96 -2.06 4.92 10.28
C GLU A 96 -2.09 6.46 10.29
N PHE A 97 -2.47 7.07 11.43
CA PHE A 97 -2.48 8.52 11.56
C PHE A 97 -1.07 9.12 11.52
N SER A 98 -0.06 8.42 12.04
CA SER A 98 1.34 8.86 11.95
C SER A 98 1.86 8.86 10.51
N HIS A 99 1.37 7.95 9.66
CA HIS A 99 1.71 7.91 8.23
C HIS A 99 1.06 9.06 7.47
N TYR A 100 -0.21 9.34 7.77
CA TYR A 100 -0.87 10.55 7.29
C TYR A 100 -0.08 11.81 7.67
N CYS A 101 0.30 11.97 8.94
CA CYS A 101 1.10 13.12 9.39
C CYS A 101 2.41 13.22 8.62
N ALA A 102 3.14 12.11 8.46
CA ALA A 102 4.42 12.13 7.75
C ALA A 102 4.31 12.66 6.31
N PHE A 103 3.29 12.24 5.55
CA PHE A 103 3.08 12.75 4.19
C PHE A 103 2.47 14.17 4.16
N ALA A 104 1.61 14.50 5.12
CA ALA A 104 1.07 15.86 5.25
C ALA A 104 2.17 16.87 5.58
N ASP A 105 3.11 16.51 6.45
CA ASP A 105 4.28 17.33 6.79
C ASP A 105 5.20 17.51 5.56
N ALA A 106 5.38 16.47 4.74
CA ALA A 106 6.11 16.58 3.48
C ALA A 106 5.41 17.51 2.48
N TYR A 107 4.07 17.45 2.39
CA TYR A 107 3.30 18.39 1.58
C TYR A 107 3.49 19.83 2.08
N ASP A 108 3.40 20.04 3.40
CA ASP A 108 3.55 21.36 4.02
C ASP A 108 4.96 21.94 3.88
N ALA A 109 5.98 21.09 3.79
CA ALA A 109 7.36 21.52 3.53
C ALA A 109 7.60 22.00 2.08
N ILE A 110 6.75 21.57 1.13
CA ILE A 110 6.93 21.84 -0.31
C ILE A 110 5.97 22.92 -0.82
N LYS A 111 4.83 23.09 -0.15
CA LYS A 111 3.84 24.10 -0.52
C LYS A 111 4.37 25.53 -0.29
N THR A 112 3.76 26.49 -0.97
CA THR A 112 3.94 27.92 -0.79
C THR A 112 2.70 28.52 -0.14
N GLU A 113 2.78 29.80 0.22
CA GLU A 113 1.66 30.54 0.81
C GLU A 113 0.41 30.62 -0.10
N THR A 114 0.58 30.44 -1.42
CA THR A 114 -0.53 30.48 -2.38
C THR A 114 -1.22 29.14 -2.59
N ASP A 115 -0.59 28.03 -2.20
CA ASP A 115 -1.20 26.72 -2.36
C ASP A 115 -2.21 26.45 -1.24
N ALA A 116 -3.26 25.69 -1.56
CA ALA A 116 -4.20 25.24 -0.55
C ALA A 116 -3.52 24.30 0.44
N GLY A 117 -3.78 24.49 1.73
CA GLY A 117 -3.43 23.51 2.75
C GLY A 117 -4.25 22.22 2.58
N LEU A 118 -3.70 21.11 3.09
CA LEU A 118 -4.45 19.86 3.16
C LEU A 118 -5.59 19.99 4.17
N ASP A 119 -6.80 19.67 3.72
CA ASP A 119 -7.96 19.47 4.57
C ASP A 119 -8.31 17.98 4.52
N PRO A 120 -8.04 17.21 5.61
CA PRO A 120 -8.34 15.79 5.62
C PRO A 120 -9.80 15.50 5.25
N TRP A 121 -10.77 16.35 5.55
CA TRP A 121 -12.16 16.11 5.14
C TRP A 121 -12.38 16.24 3.63
N ARG A 122 -11.71 17.20 2.97
CA ARG A 122 -11.77 17.36 1.51
C ARG A 122 -11.01 16.27 0.76
N LEU A 123 -9.99 15.68 1.40
CA LEU A 123 -9.27 14.56 0.81
C LEU A 123 -10.19 13.37 0.52
N LYS A 124 -11.35 13.24 1.17
CA LYS A 124 -12.32 12.16 0.89
C LYS A 124 -12.73 12.09 -0.58
N ASP A 125 -12.88 13.25 -1.22
CA ASP A 125 -13.23 13.37 -2.63
C ASP A 125 -11.99 13.40 -3.56
N GLY A 126 -10.78 13.30 -2.99
CA GLY A 126 -9.49 13.31 -3.67
C GLY A 126 -9.02 11.96 -4.22
N SER A 127 -9.92 10.97 -4.34
CA SER A 127 -9.63 9.73 -5.06
C SER A 127 -9.45 9.99 -6.56
N TRP A 128 -8.92 9.02 -7.30
CA TRP A 128 -8.75 9.06 -8.74
C TRP A 128 -9.29 7.78 -9.40
N PRO A 129 -9.64 7.82 -10.70
CA PRO A 129 -10.35 6.72 -11.36
C PRO A 129 -9.69 5.36 -11.17
N GLU A 130 -8.36 5.26 -11.30
CA GLU A 130 -7.63 4.01 -11.20
C GLU A 130 -7.57 3.46 -9.77
N ASN A 131 -7.59 4.33 -8.76
CA ASN A 131 -7.73 3.93 -7.35
C ASN A 131 -9.14 3.40 -7.05
N ASP A 132 -10.15 4.04 -7.64
CA ASP A 132 -11.53 3.58 -7.56
C ASP A 132 -11.72 2.23 -8.25
N GLU A 133 -11.10 2.01 -9.42
CA GLU A 133 -11.13 0.72 -10.10
C GLU A 133 -10.39 -0.39 -9.32
N LEU A 134 -9.23 -0.09 -8.72
CA LEU A 134 -8.57 -1.04 -7.82
C LEU A 134 -9.45 -1.40 -6.61
N SER A 135 -10.12 -0.40 -6.04
CA SER A 135 -11.03 -0.59 -4.90
C SER A 135 -12.24 -1.45 -5.28
N LYS A 136 -12.84 -1.22 -6.45
CA LYS A 136 -13.93 -2.05 -7.00
C LYS A 136 -13.47 -3.47 -7.27
N LEU A 137 -12.29 -3.67 -7.87
CA LEU A 137 -11.72 -4.98 -8.12
C LEU A 137 -11.54 -5.77 -6.81
N ARG A 138 -10.96 -5.14 -5.79
CA ARG A 138 -10.79 -5.73 -4.45
C ARG A 138 -12.12 -6.07 -3.79
N ALA A 139 -13.14 -5.22 -3.93
CA ALA A 139 -14.48 -5.48 -3.44
C ALA A 139 -15.10 -6.71 -4.10
N ARG A 140 -15.06 -6.79 -5.44
CA ARG A 140 -15.55 -7.95 -6.19
C ARG A 140 -14.83 -9.23 -5.79
N HIS A 141 -13.50 -9.20 -5.63
CA HIS A 141 -12.74 -10.38 -5.20
C HIS A 141 -13.15 -10.88 -3.82
N ARG A 142 -13.40 -9.98 -2.85
CA ARG A 142 -13.88 -10.37 -1.52
C ARG A 142 -15.32 -10.89 -1.55
N GLU A 143 -16.17 -10.31 -2.37
CA GLU A 143 -17.55 -10.76 -2.54
C GLU A 143 -17.61 -12.16 -3.15
N GLN A 144 -16.83 -12.40 -4.21
CA GLN A 144 -16.85 -13.66 -4.96
C GLN A 144 -16.06 -14.78 -4.30
N TYR A 145 -14.90 -14.48 -3.70
CA TYR A 145 -13.95 -15.50 -3.20
C TYR A 145 -13.75 -15.45 -1.68
N GLY A 146 -14.55 -14.65 -0.96
CA GLY A 146 -14.56 -14.60 0.50
C GLY A 146 -13.18 -14.33 1.10
N GLU A 147 -12.69 -15.28 1.90
CA GLU A 147 -11.42 -15.13 2.62
C GLU A 147 -10.20 -15.11 1.69
N ILE A 148 -10.21 -15.86 0.59
CA ILE A 148 -9.12 -15.83 -0.40
C ILE A 148 -9.03 -14.44 -1.02
N GLY A 149 -10.18 -13.82 -1.32
CA GLY A 149 -10.24 -12.44 -1.78
C GLY A 149 -9.68 -11.43 -0.77
N ARG A 150 -9.95 -11.64 0.53
CA ARG A 150 -9.39 -10.81 1.62
C ARG A 150 -7.87 -10.98 1.74
N ARG A 151 -7.34 -12.18 1.60
CA ARG A 151 -5.90 -12.47 1.59
C ARG A 151 -5.19 -11.83 0.41
N ALA A 152 -5.78 -11.96 -0.79
CA ALA A 152 -5.27 -11.31 -1.97
C ALA A 152 -5.19 -9.78 -1.81
N HIS A 153 -6.19 -9.18 -1.14
CA HIS A 153 -6.14 -7.77 -0.79
C HIS A 153 -4.96 -7.45 0.15
N LYS A 154 -4.84 -8.15 1.28
CA LYS A 154 -3.76 -7.92 2.26
C LYS A 154 -2.36 -8.03 1.64
N LEU A 155 -2.11 -9.07 0.83
CA LEU A 155 -0.82 -9.25 0.15
C LEU A 155 -0.48 -8.07 -0.77
N THR A 156 -1.46 -7.52 -1.47
CA THR A 156 -1.24 -6.49 -2.50
C THR A 156 -1.39 -5.06 -1.97
N GLU A 157 -1.80 -4.87 -0.72
CA GLU A 157 -2.04 -3.55 -0.11
C GLU A 157 -0.75 -2.74 0.05
N GLY A 158 0.34 -3.39 0.46
CA GLY A 158 1.66 -2.76 0.58
C GLY A 158 2.44 -2.69 -0.73
N GLY A 159 2.23 -3.62 -1.66
CA GLY A 159 2.96 -3.65 -2.95
C GLY A 159 4.47 -3.82 -2.74
N TYR A 160 4.83 -4.67 -1.77
CA TYR A 160 6.20 -4.88 -1.32
C TYR A 160 6.93 -3.59 -0.90
N CYS A 161 6.19 -2.60 -0.40
CA CYS A 161 6.69 -1.31 0.07
C CYS A 161 7.51 -0.51 -0.97
N GLY A 162 7.27 -0.75 -2.27
CA GLY A 162 8.04 -0.13 -3.36
C GLY A 162 8.09 1.40 -3.27
N LEU A 163 6.96 2.06 -3.01
CA LEU A 163 6.88 3.53 -2.90
C LEU A 163 7.87 4.05 -1.87
N PHE A 164 7.84 3.47 -0.68
CA PHE A 164 8.61 3.95 0.44
C PHE A 164 10.10 3.66 0.23
N ARG A 165 10.45 2.48 -0.28
CA ARG A 165 11.85 2.13 -0.58
C ARG A 165 12.46 3.05 -1.65
N GLU A 166 11.76 3.28 -2.76
CA GLU A 166 12.28 4.17 -3.81
C GLU A 166 12.29 5.64 -3.33
N GLY A 167 11.30 6.07 -2.55
CA GLY A 167 11.25 7.42 -1.99
C GLY A 167 12.36 7.71 -0.96
N MET A 168 12.79 6.72 -0.17
CA MET A 168 13.95 6.86 0.74
C MET A 168 15.24 7.22 0.00
N ALA A 169 15.39 6.79 -1.26
CA ALA A 169 16.58 7.06 -2.07
C ALA A 169 16.68 8.51 -2.56
N LEU A 170 15.65 9.34 -2.32
CA LEU A 170 15.66 10.77 -2.65
C LEU A 170 16.53 11.60 -1.70
N LYS A 171 16.92 11.05 -0.54
CA LYS A 171 17.69 11.76 0.48
C LYS A 171 18.95 12.42 -0.09
N GLY A 172 19.12 13.70 0.21
CA GLY A 172 20.27 14.53 -0.17
C GLY A 172 20.18 15.14 -1.57
N ARG A 173 19.10 14.94 -2.32
CA ARG A 173 18.92 15.55 -3.65
C ARG A 173 18.49 17.01 -3.59
N SER A 174 17.52 17.33 -2.73
CA SER A 174 16.99 18.67 -2.50
C SER A 174 16.22 18.73 -1.17
N ALA A 175 15.87 19.93 -0.69
CA ALA A 175 15.07 20.07 0.53
C ALA A 175 13.66 19.45 0.40
N ALA A 176 13.04 19.55 -0.79
CA ALA A 176 11.76 18.91 -1.06
C ALA A 176 11.87 17.38 -1.07
N ASP A 177 12.90 16.87 -1.74
CA ASP A 177 13.22 15.44 -1.78
C ASP A 177 13.55 14.88 -0.38
N ASP A 178 14.23 15.65 0.47
CA ASP A 178 14.52 15.25 1.86
C ASP A 178 13.26 15.11 2.69
N ALA A 179 12.28 15.99 2.51
CA ALA A 179 10.99 15.89 3.19
C ALA A 179 10.23 14.62 2.77
N ILE A 180 10.21 14.32 1.47
CA ILE A 180 9.60 13.10 0.92
C ILE A 180 10.34 11.84 1.43
N ALA A 181 11.67 11.87 1.41
CA ALA A 181 12.51 10.76 1.88
C ALA A 181 12.30 10.48 3.38
N ALA A 182 12.14 11.53 4.19
CA ALA A 182 11.85 11.41 5.62
C ALA A 182 10.48 10.73 5.86
N ALA A 183 9.44 11.15 5.15
CA ALA A 183 8.12 10.52 5.21
C ALA A 183 8.18 9.05 4.81
N CYS A 184 8.81 8.75 3.66
CA CYS A 184 8.98 7.38 3.19
C CYS A 184 9.78 6.52 4.16
N THR A 185 10.83 7.06 4.78
CA THR A 185 11.63 6.33 5.79
C THR A 185 10.78 5.93 6.99
N LYS A 186 9.96 6.86 7.50
CA LYS A 186 9.06 6.61 8.63
C LYS A 186 8.09 5.48 8.32
N VAL A 187 7.37 5.58 7.20
CA VAL A 187 6.37 4.58 6.82
C VAL A 187 7.03 3.23 6.51
N HIS A 188 8.17 3.21 5.83
CA HIS A 188 8.90 1.97 5.57
C HIS A 188 9.32 1.26 6.86
N ALA A 189 9.80 2.00 7.87
CA ALA A 189 10.22 1.44 9.15
C ALA A 189 9.06 0.78 9.91
N ASP A 190 7.85 1.31 9.77
CA ASP A 190 6.65 0.75 10.41
C ASP A 190 6.04 -0.40 9.59
N GLU A 191 6.03 -0.30 8.25
CA GLU A 191 5.27 -1.21 7.38
C GLU A 191 6.04 -2.41 6.85
N PHE A 192 7.36 -2.30 6.65
CA PHE A 192 8.08 -3.36 5.93
C PHE A 192 8.05 -4.70 6.67
N GLY A 193 8.22 -4.68 8.00
CA GLY A 193 8.10 -5.88 8.83
C GLY A 193 6.69 -6.47 8.82
N HIS A 194 5.66 -5.62 8.95
CA HIS A 194 4.26 -6.05 8.90
C HIS A 194 3.88 -6.66 7.55
N MET A 195 4.33 -6.04 6.45
CA MET A 195 4.14 -6.54 5.10
C MET A 195 4.84 -7.89 4.92
N LEU A 196 6.11 -8.01 5.32
CA LEU A 196 6.86 -9.25 5.12
C LEU A 196 6.28 -10.40 5.96
N ALA A 197 5.92 -10.13 7.21
CA ALA A 197 5.24 -11.08 8.07
C ALA A 197 3.88 -11.50 7.50
N GLY A 198 3.08 -10.55 7.00
CA GLY A 198 1.77 -10.80 6.40
C GLY A 198 1.85 -11.65 5.12
N ILE A 199 2.88 -11.44 4.29
CA ILE A 199 3.13 -12.31 3.14
C ILE A 199 3.58 -13.70 3.62
N ALA A 200 4.55 -13.77 4.54
CA ALA A 200 5.10 -15.02 5.03
C ALA A 200 4.06 -15.93 5.70
N ASP A 201 3.11 -15.36 6.44
CA ASP A 201 2.04 -16.09 7.15
C ASP A 201 1.16 -16.91 6.19
N ILE A 202 0.99 -16.47 4.94
CA ILE A 202 0.25 -17.19 3.90
C ILE A 202 0.85 -18.58 3.64
N ALA A 203 2.17 -18.75 3.85
CA ALA A 203 2.84 -20.04 3.66
C ALA A 203 2.36 -21.13 4.63
N HIS A 204 1.74 -20.76 5.76
CA HIS A 204 1.20 -21.69 6.75
C HIS A 204 -0.30 -21.94 6.62
N GLU A 205 -0.96 -21.29 5.67
CA GLU A 205 -2.38 -21.48 5.49
C GLU A 205 -2.69 -22.85 4.86
N PRO A 206 -3.72 -23.56 5.35
CA PRO A 206 -4.12 -24.86 4.82
C PRO A 206 -4.94 -24.70 3.53
N LEU A 207 -4.34 -24.09 2.50
CA LEU A 207 -4.96 -23.85 1.20
C LEU A 207 -4.86 -25.09 0.31
N SER A 208 -5.94 -25.40 -0.40
CA SER A 208 -5.92 -26.43 -1.45
C SER A 208 -5.11 -25.96 -2.67
N ALA A 209 -4.79 -26.87 -3.59
CA ALA A 209 -4.12 -26.50 -4.84
C ALA A 209 -4.92 -25.48 -5.66
N ASP A 210 -6.25 -25.64 -5.70
CA ASP A 210 -7.16 -24.72 -6.38
C ASP A 210 -7.18 -23.35 -5.69
N ASP A 211 -7.19 -23.31 -4.36
CA ASP A 211 -7.14 -22.05 -3.60
C ASP A 211 -5.83 -21.28 -3.84
N TRP A 212 -4.70 -21.98 -3.95
CA TRP A 212 -3.42 -21.37 -4.33
C TRP A 212 -3.45 -20.77 -5.73
N ALA A 213 -4.06 -21.48 -6.69
CA ALA A 213 -4.22 -20.98 -8.05
C ALA A 213 -5.09 -19.72 -8.07
N VAL A 214 -6.26 -19.76 -7.40
CA VAL A 214 -7.14 -18.59 -7.26
C VAL A 214 -6.41 -17.45 -6.59
N LEU A 215 -5.70 -17.67 -5.48
CA LEU A 215 -4.95 -16.62 -4.79
C LEU A 215 -3.90 -15.97 -5.71
N SER A 216 -3.20 -16.77 -6.52
CA SER A 216 -2.25 -16.27 -7.52
C SER A 216 -2.94 -15.38 -8.57
N ASP A 217 -4.08 -15.81 -9.10
CA ASP A 217 -4.83 -15.03 -10.09
C ASP A 217 -5.34 -13.71 -9.49
N LEU A 218 -5.90 -13.75 -8.27
CA LEU A 218 -6.45 -12.55 -7.62
C LEU A 218 -5.36 -11.55 -7.23
N THR A 219 -4.19 -12.02 -6.77
CA THR A 219 -3.07 -11.15 -6.39
C THR A 219 -2.42 -10.51 -7.61
N THR A 220 -2.17 -11.27 -8.67
CA THR A 220 -1.63 -10.73 -9.91
C THR A 220 -2.59 -9.74 -10.57
N ALA A 221 -3.89 -10.03 -10.63
CA ALA A 221 -4.89 -9.09 -11.15
C ALA A 221 -4.92 -7.77 -10.36
N GLN A 222 -4.86 -7.84 -9.02
CA GLN A 222 -4.82 -6.65 -8.18
C GLN A 222 -3.52 -5.86 -8.35
N MET A 223 -2.36 -6.53 -8.43
CA MET A 223 -1.08 -5.87 -8.63
C MET A 223 -0.98 -5.21 -10.03
N ARG A 224 -1.52 -5.85 -11.07
CA ARG A 224 -1.63 -5.26 -12.42
C ARG A 224 -2.42 -3.94 -12.37
N GLN A 225 -3.61 -3.96 -11.77
CA GLN A 225 -4.42 -2.75 -11.59
C GLN A 225 -3.71 -1.71 -10.69
N ARG A 226 -2.93 -2.17 -9.72
CA ARG A 226 -2.16 -1.31 -8.83
C ARG A 226 -1.07 -0.51 -9.57
N ILE A 227 -0.40 -1.09 -10.57
CA ILE A 227 0.58 -0.38 -11.40
C ILE A 227 -0.10 0.80 -12.12
N HIS A 228 -1.26 0.58 -12.75
CA HIS A 228 -2.05 1.66 -13.36
C HIS A 228 -2.45 2.73 -12.33
N MET A 229 -2.92 2.30 -11.16
CA MET A 229 -3.29 3.19 -10.06
C MET A 229 -2.12 4.07 -9.60
N ARG A 230 -0.92 3.51 -9.44
CA ARG A 230 0.26 4.29 -9.08
C ARG A 230 0.73 5.19 -10.22
N ASN A 231 0.73 4.72 -11.47
CA ASN A 231 1.11 5.56 -12.60
C ASN A 231 0.20 6.80 -12.68
N ALA A 232 -1.11 6.60 -12.56
CA ALA A 232 -2.07 7.70 -12.50
C ALA A 232 -1.87 8.60 -11.28
N GLN A 233 -1.57 8.04 -10.11
CA GLN A 233 -1.27 8.80 -8.89
C GLN A 233 -0.17 9.84 -9.10
N PHE A 234 0.85 9.48 -9.90
CA PHE A 234 2.02 10.29 -10.20
C PHE A 234 1.92 11.09 -11.51
N GLY A 235 0.75 11.12 -12.16
CA GLY A 235 0.55 11.92 -13.38
C GLY A 235 1.05 11.25 -14.67
N TYR A 236 1.11 9.91 -14.69
CA TYR A 236 1.50 9.06 -15.82
C TYR A 236 2.97 9.17 -16.27
N PRO A 237 3.95 9.03 -15.36
CA PRO A 237 5.38 9.04 -15.71
C PRO A 237 5.80 7.89 -16.64
N LEU A 238 5.13 6.72 -16.56
CA LEU A 238 5.34 5.62 -17.51
C LEU A 238 4.37 5.71 -18.68
N SER A 239 4.88 5.43 -19.88
CA SER A 239 4.06 5.26 -21.07
C SER A 239 3.20 3.98 -20.99
N GLU A 240 2.09 3.96 -21.72
CA GLU A 240 1.24 2.78 -21.83
C GLU A 240 2.00 1.57 -22.39
N ALA A 241 2.86 1.80 -23.39
CA ALA A 241 3.71 0.75 -23.96
C ALA A 241 4.62 0.12 -22.89
N ARG A 242 5.27 0.94 -22.05
CA ARG A 242 6.13 0.42 -20.98
C ARG A 242 5.33 -0.33 -19.92
N ILE A 243 4.12 0.12 -19.59
CA ILE A 243 3.23 -0.63 -18.71
C ILE A 243 2.91 -2.00 -19.30
N LEU A 244 2.55 -2.09 -20.58
CA LEU A 244 2.24 -3.38 -21.22
C LEU A 244 3.43 -4.36 -21.20
N GLU A 245 4.66 -3.87 -21.40
CA GLU A 245 5.88 -4.67 -21.24
C GLU A 245 6.03 -5.21 -19.81
N ILE A 246 5.90 -4.33 -18.80
CA ILE A 246 5.93 -4.73 -17.39
C ILE A 246 4.87 -5.79 -17.09
N LEU A 247 3.65 -5.60 -17.61
CA LEU A 247 2.53 -6.53 -17.44
C LEU A 247 2.76 -7.87 -18.16
N ALA A 248 3.60 -7.90 -19.20
CA ALA A 248 4.04 -9.12 -19.87
C ALA A 248 5.21 -9.83 -19.15
N GLY A 249 5.80 -9.20 -18.13
CA GLY A 249 6.94 -9.73 -17.38
C GLY A 249 8.30 -9.28 -17.90
N GLU A 250 8.35 -8.29 -18.79
CA GLU A 250 9.59 -7.72 -19.36
C GLU A 250 10.25 -6.71 -18.39
N ILE A 251 10.56 -7.20 -17.19
CA ILE A 251 11.21 -6.48 -16.10
C ILE A 251 11.92 -7.45 -15.16
N GLU A 252 13.08 -7.05 -14.66
CA GLU A 252 13.79 -7.83 -13.63
C GLU A 252 12.97 -7.87 -12.33
N PRO A 253 12.62 -9.06 -11.80
CA PRO A 253 11.79 -9.17 -10.61
C PRO A 253 12.48 -8.67 -9.34
N ILE A 254 11.71 -8.14 -8.38
CA ILE A 254 12.25 -7.88 -7.04
C ILE A 254 12.50 -9.22 -6.32
N SER A 255 13.70 -9.40 -5.80
CA SER A 255 14.04 -10.55 -4.96
C SER A 255 13.27 -10.51 -3.64
N PHE A 256 12.57 -11.60 -3.32
CA PHE A 256 11.89 -11.76 -2.05
C PHE A 256 12.87 -12.23 -0.97
N ASP A 257 12.93 -11.50 0.16
CA ASP A 257 13.79 -11.88 1.29
C ASP A 257 13.20 -13.04 2.10
N TYR A 258 13.45 -14.26 1.62
CA TYR A 258 13.04 -15.49 2.32
C TYR A 258 13.73 -15.65 3.68
N GLU A 259 14.93 -15.11 3.87
CA GLU A 259 15.66 -15.28 5.14
C GLU A 259 15.00 -14.43 6.23
N GLN A 260 14.77 -13.15 5.94
CA GLN A 260 14.10 -12.24 6.86
C GLN A 260 12.64 -12.65 7.08
N ALA A 261 11.94 -13.10 6.03
CA ALA A 261 10.58 -13.64 6.16
C ALA A 261 10.53 -14.84 7.12
N ALA A 262 11.50 -15.76 7.04
CA ALA A 262 11.56 -16.90 7.95
C ALA A 262 11.76 -16.50 9.42
N ARG A 263 12.42 -15.37 9.70
CA ARG A 263 12.62 -14.86 11.07
C ARG A 263 11.33 -14.34 11.70
N PHE A 264 10.35 -13.91 10.90
CA PHE A 264 9.02 -13.51 11.40
C PHE A 264 8.11 -14.71 11.73
N LEU A 265 8.48 -15.91 11.27
CA LEU A 265 7.73 -17.15 11.48
C LEU A 265 8.30 -18.02 12.63
N ALA A 266 9.45 -17.65 13.18
CA ALA A 266 10.15 -18.36 14.26
C ALA A 266 9.74 -17.82 15.63
#